data_AF-A0A0A9VQ19-F1
#
_entry.id   AF-A0A0A9VQ19-F1
#
_cell.length_a   1.000
_cell.length_b   1.000
_cell.length_c   1.000
_cell.angle_alpha   90.00
_cell.angle_beta   90.00
_cell.angle_gamma   90.00
#
_symmetry.space_group_name_H-M   'P 1'
#
loop_
_entity.id
_entity.type
_entity.pdbx_description
1 polymer ?
#
loop_
_entity_poly.entity_id
_entity_poly.type
_entity_poly.pdbx_seq_one_letter_code
_entity_poly.pdbx_strand_id
1 'polypeptide(L)'
;APILLRMEYHDAPEQEFVAPSRHKLHLNVFAGITVQDELMGVPEAVGFSGPTYISIRPSRHQTSSFAAFSAMDLERLMWLPSFQDMMRADGKLKPVLMLTVYGGPDESPRYPKTIRQAVHMFKKYDIDAFYMSVAAPGKSISNKVERRLAPLSRELFGVVLPHDPFGSHLNDSGAIVDHEMETRNFEYAANVLCETWSRFVIDGHPVVVEYVAHKGEDLNFENSIWYTNHVRESQYFLQIVKCGDISCCAPMRSNLKNVLP
;
A
#
# COMPACT_ATOMS: atom_id res chain seq x y z
N ALA A 1 7.87 2.57 15.79
CA ALA A 1 7.34 1.70 14.71
C ALA A 1 7.13 2.56 13.46
N PRO A 2 7.38 2.08 12.22
CA PRO A 2 6.86 2.75 11.04
C PRO A 2 5.34 2.69 11.10
N ILE A 3 4.69 3.83 10.89
CA ILE A 3 3.25 3.91 10.70
C ILE A 3 3.03 4.31 9.24
N LEU A 4 2.35 3.46 8.49
CA LEU A 4 2.07 3.64 7.08
C LEU A 4 0.56 3.75 6.85
N LEU A 5 0.16 4.72 6.05
CA LEU A 5 -1.18 4.83 5.48
C LEU A 5 -1.15 4.20 4.10
N ARG A 6 -2.00 3.21 3.84
CA ARG A 6 -2.21 2.65 2.51
C ARG A 6 -3.54 3.13 1.94
N MET A 7 -3.50 3.59 0.71
CA MET A 7 -4.62 4.20 0.01
C MET A 7 -4.70 3.64 -1.41
N GLU A 8 -5.90 3.23 -1.81
CA GLU A 8 -6.18 2.84 -3.19
C GLU A 8 -7.05 3.89 -3.85
N TYR A 9 -6.76 4.17 -5.13
CA TYR A 9 -7.62 5.01 -5.95
C TYR A 9 -8.51 4.09 -6.79
N HIS A 10 -9.75 3.91 -6.34
CA HIS A 10 -10.82 3.37 -7.16
C HIS A 10 -11.72 4.51 -7.55
N ASP A 11 -11.39 5.11 -8.70
CA ASP A 11 -12.10 6.22 -9.31
C ASP A 11 -12.12 7.50 -8.44
N ALA A 12 -12.06 8.64 -9.11
CA ALA A 12 -12.24 9.94 -8.47
C ALA A 12 -13.54 9.96 -7.66
N PRO A 13 -13.63 10.73 -6.56
CA PRO A 13 -14.84 10.81 -5.74
C PRO A 13 -16.02 11.17 -6.65
N GLU A 14 -16.97 10.25 -6.76
CA GLU A 14 -18.30 10.42 -7.38
C GLU A 14 -18.37 11.46 -8.51
N GLN A 15 -17.53 11.27 -9.50
CA GLN A 15 -17.85 11.56 -10.89
C GLN A 15 -17.23 10.41 -11.65
N GLU A 16 -18.08 9.59 -12.27
CA GLU A 16 -17.69 8.72 -13.37
C GLU A 16 -16.99 9.61 -14.42
N PHE A 17 -15.69 9.87 -14.22
CA PHE A 17 -14.80 10.07 -15.35
C PHE A 17 -14.88 8.74 -16.07
N VAL A 18 -15.67 8.74 -17.14
CA VAL A 18 -15.80 7.66 -18.10
C VAL A 18 -14.42 7.47 -18.74
N ALA A 19 -13.48 6.90 -17.99
CA ALA A 19 -12.39 6.16 -18.58
C ALA A 19 -13.10 5.00 -19.31
N PRO A 20 -12.94 4.86 -20.63
CA PRO A 20 -13.53 3.74 -21.33
C PRO A 20 -13.11 2.47 -20.58
N SER A 21 -14.07 1.60 -20.28
CA SER A 21 -13.98 0.41 -19.41
C SER A 21 -12.87 -0.61 -19.76
N ARG A 22 -12.02 -0.26 -20.73
CA ARG A 22 -11.01 -1.04 -21.40
C ARG A 22 -9.57 -0.58 -21.07
N HIS A 23 -9.38 0.68 -20.61
CA HIS A 23 -8.09 1.19 -20.11
C HIS A 23 -8.19 1.60 -18.64
N LYS A 24 -7.82 0.70 -17.73
CA LYS A 24 -7.79 0.99 -16.30
C LYS A 24 -6.37 0.87 -15.78
N LEU A 25 -5.91 1.91 -15.09
CA LEU A 25 -4.70 1.88 -14.28
C LEU A 25 -5.12 1.68 -12.82
N HIS A 26 -4.38 0.83 -12.11
CA HIS A 26 -4.47 0.66 -10.68
C HIS A 26 -3.39 1.48 -9.99
N LEU A 27 -3.79 2.22 -8.96
CA LEU A 27 -2.91 3.05 -8.16
C LEU A 27 -2.90 2.51 -6.73
N ASN A 28 -1.70 2.19 -6.22
CA ASN A 28 -1.52 1.84 -4.83
C ASN A 28 -0.59 2.88 -4.18
N VAL A 29 -1.10 3.57 -3.17
CA VAL A 29 -0.44 4.70 -2.52
C VAL A 29 -0.09 4.34 -1.09
N PHE A 30 1.15 4.61 -0.70
CA PHE A 30 1.60 4.59 0.69
C PHE A 30 2.01 5.98 1.13
N ALA A 31 1.59 6.39 2.32
CA ALA A 31 2.13 7.56 2.99
C ALA A 31 2.69 7.20 4.35
N GLY A 32 3.92 7.62 4.61
CA GLY A 32 4.50 7.54 5.94
C GLY A 32 3.84 8.53 6.89
N ILE A 33 3.69 8.14 8.15
CA ILE A 33 3.39 9.05 9.25
C ILE A 33 4.65 9.20 10.09
N THR A 34 5.17 10.43 10.13
CA THR A 34 6.26 10.82 11.01
C THR A 34 5.71 11.11 12.40
N VAL A 35 6.37 10.56 13.42
CA VAL A 35 6.06 10.84 14.82
C VAL A 35 7.05 11.88 15.32
N GLN A 36 6.56 12.91 16.01
CA GLN A 36 7.40 13.95 16.58
C GLN A 36 7.98 13.46 17.91
N ASP A 37 9.30 13.29 17.95
CA ASP A 37 10.00 12.72 19.10
C ASP A 37 9.86 13.61 20.35
N GLU A 38 9.81 14.93 20.17
CA GLU A 38 9.67 15.91 21.27
C GLU A 38 8.30 15.85 21.95
N LEU A 39 7.30 15.27 21.28
CA LEU A 39 5.93 15.16 21.76
C LEU A 39 5.56 13.73 22.21
N MET A 40 6.53 12.82 22.31
CA MET A 40 6.25 11.44 22.71
C MET A 40 5.42 11.35 24.00
N GLY A 41 4.28 10.67 23.91
CA GLY A 41 3.33 10.52 25.02
C GLY A 41 2.10 11.43 24.95
N VAL A 42 2.07 12.42 24.06
CA VAL A 42 0.84 13.19 23.75
C VAL A 42 0.20 12.73 22.43
N PRO A 43 -1.14 12.74 22.30
CA PRO A 43 -1.83 12.31 21.07
C PRO A 43 -1.38 13.05 19.80
N GLU A 44 -0.98 14.31 19.93
CA GLU A 44 -0.55 15.19 18.84
C GLU A 44 0.81 14.83 18.25
N ALA A 45 1.59 13.96 18.92
CA ALA A 45 2.88 13.48 18.42
C ALA A 45 2.74 12.69 17.11
N VAL A 46 1.60 12.05 16.91
CA VAL A 46 1.30 11.28 15.70
C VAL A 46 0.60 12.19 14.70
N GLY A 47 1.39 12.82 13.83
CA GLY A 47 0.91 13.71 12.79
C GLY A 47 0.29 13.00 11.59
N PHE A 48 0.29 13.70 10.46
CA PHE A 48 -0.20 13.22 9.15
C PHE A 48 0.80 13.45 8.02
N SER A 49 2.01 13.93 8.36
CA SER A 49 3.07 14.25 7.42
C SER A 49 4.08 13.12 7.30
N GLY A 50 4.63 12.96 6.11
CA GLY A 50 5.67 12.00 5.81
C GLY A 50 5.83 11.77 4.30
N PRO A 51 6.78 10.93 3.90
CA PRO A 51 7.01 10.60 2.48
C PRO A 51 5.78 9.91 1.88
N THR A 52 5.56 10.08 0.58
CA THR A 52 4.48 9.41 -0.15
C THR A 52 5.05 8.64 -1.32
N TYR A 53 4.58 7.41 -1.50
CA TYR A 53 4.93 6.52 -2.60
C TYR A 53 3.65 6.14 -3.35
N ILE A 54 3.67 6.25 -4.68
CA ILE A 54 2.57 5.83 -5.55
C ILE A 54 3.14 4.82 -6.54
N SER A 55 2.49 3.66 -6.63
CA SER A 55 2.77 2.68 -7.68
C SER A 55 1.61 2.64 -8.66
N ILE A 56 1.94 2.61 -9.95
CA ILE A 56 0.97 2.62 -11.05
C ILE A 56 1.10 1.32 -11.84
N ARG A 57 -0.01 0.62 -12.09
CA ARG A 57 -0.05 -0.66 -12.81
C ARG A 57 -1.22 -0.73 -13.79
N PRO A 58 -1.13 -1.49 -14.89
CA PRO A 58 -2.30 -1.81 -15.70
C PRO A 58 -3.25 -2.76 -14.94
N SER A 59 -4.57 -2.55 -15.02
CA SER A 59 -5.57 -3.36 -14.30
C SER A 59 -5.87 -4.72 -14.95
N ARG A 60 -5.78 -4.84 -16.29
CA ARG A 60 -6.25 -6.03 -17.02
C ARG A 60 -5.23 -7.17 -17.16
N HIS A 61 -3.95 -6.93 -16.86
CA HIS A 61 -2.89 -7.97 -16.88
C HIS A 61 -2.60 -8.57 -15.50
N GLN A 62 -3.47 -8.32 -14.52
CA GLN A 62 -3.27 -8.72 -13.14
C GLN A 62 -3.74 -10.16 -12.94
N THR A 63 -2.78 -11.09 -12.89
CA THR A 63 -3.04 -12.48 -12.48
C THR A 63 -3.02 -12.65 -10.95
N SER A 64 -2.51 -11.65 -10.25
CA SER A 64 -2.21 -11.70 -8.82
C SER A 64 -3.15 -10.80 -8.04
N SER A 65 -3.42 -11.14 -6.78
CA SER A 65 -4.31 -10.34 -5.95
C SER A 65 -3.74 -8.98 -5.57
N PHE A 66 -4.61 -8.00 -5.28
CA PHE A 66 -4.23 -6.69 -4.74
C PHE A 66 -3.36 -6.79 -3.48
N ALA A 67 -3.64 -7.77 -2.61
CA ALA A 67 -2.81 -8.02 -1.44
C ALA A 67 -1.35 -8.35 -1.81
N ALA A 68 -1.13 -9.09 -2.89
CA ALA A 68 0.22 -9.43 -3.36
C ALA A 68 0.96 -8.18 -3.90
N PHE A 69 0.28 -7.33 -4.68
CA PHE A 69 0.88 -6.08 -5.14
C PHE A 69 1.25 -5.18 -3.98
N SER A 70 0.38 -5.05 -2.98
CA SER A 70 0.64 -4.18 -1.84
C SER A 70 1.74 -4.70 -0.93
N ALA A 71 1.91 -6.01 -0.81
CA ALA A 71 3.06 -6.58 -0.11
C ALA A 71 4.38 -6.27 -0.83
N MET A 72 4.39 -6.39 -2.16
CA MET A 72 5.54 -6.03 -3.00
C MET A 72 5.88 -4.52 -2.90
N ASP A 73 4.86 -3.66 -2.93
CA ASP A 73 5.04 -2.21 -2.77
C ASP A 73 5.53 -1.84 -1.37
N LEU A 74 4.98 -2.49 -0.33
CA LEU A 74 5.43 -2.30 1.05
C LEU A 74 6.90 -2.70 1.22
N GLU A 75 7.31 -3.80 0.58
CA GLU A 75 8.71 -4.21 0.51
C GLU A 75 9.56 -3.19 -0.25
N ARG A 76 9.04 -2.63 -1.35
CA ARG A 76 9.72 -1.56 -2.12
C ARG A 76 10.04 -0.34 -1.24
N LEU A 77 9.14 0.06 -0.33
CA LEU A 77 9.36 1.18 0.59
C LEU A 77 10.64 1.03 1.43
N MET A 78 11.07 -0.20 1.72
CA MET A 78 12.28 -0.44 2.51
C MET A 78 13.56 0.05 1.83
N TRP A 79 13.51 0.21 0.51
CA TRP A 79 14.64 0.54 -0.34
C TRP A 79 14.56 1.95 -0.93
N LEU A 80 13.46 2.66 -0.68
CA LEU A 80 13.32 4.05 -1.12
C LEU A 80 14.05 4.98 -0.14
N PRO A 81 14.94 5.86 -0.62
CA PRO A 81 15.66 6.80 0.25
C PRO A 81 14.73 7.62 1.15
N SER A 82 13.60 8.09 0.61
CA SER A 82 12.60 8.88 1.33
C SER A 82 11.94 8.14 2.50
N PHE A 83 11.97 6.80 2.51
CA PHE A 83 11.35 5.96 3.54
C PHE A 83 12.38 5.26 4.44
N GLN A 84 13.68 5.39 4.16
CA GLN A 84 14.71 4.60 4.80
C GLN A 84 14.72 4.77 6.32
N ASP A 85 14.69 6.01 6.82
CA ASP A 85 14.70 6.32 8.26
C ASP A 85 13.42 5.86 8.96
N MET A 86 12.30 5.86 8.23
CA MET A 86 11.02 5.39 8.74
C MET A 86 10.99 3.87 8.85
N MET A 87 11.44 3.17 7.82
CA MET A 87 11.30 1.72 7.68
C MET A 87 12.44 0.96 8.34
N ARG A 88 13.65 1.53 8.44
CA ARG A 88 14.85 0.81 8.88
C ARG A 88 15.49 1.43 10.12
N ALA A 89 16.18 0.58 10.87
CA ALA A 89 17.10 0.94 11.94
C ALA A 89 18.28 -0.04 11.86
N ASP A 90 19.51 0.47 11.94
CA ASP A 90 20.75 -0.33 11.84
C ASP A 90 20.79 -1.27 10.62
N GLY A 91 20.30 -0.77 9.48
CA GLY A 91 20.25 -1.53 8.23
C GLY A 91 19.22 -2.67 8.18
N LYS A 92 18.39 -2.85 9.22
CA LYS A 92 17.32 -3.85 9.26
C LYS A 92 15.95 -3.19 9.27
N LEU A 93 14.91 -3.89 8.80
CA LEU A 93 13.53 -3.43 8.95
C LEU A 93 13.22 -3.24 10.44
N LYS A 94 12.57 -2.14 10.79
CA LYS A 94 12.10 -1.91 12.15
C LYS A 94 11.16 -3.05 12.58
N PRO A 95 11.30 -3.54 13.81
CA PRO A 95 10.66 -4.78 14.24
C PRO A 95 9.15 -4.70 14.46
N VAL A 96 8.56 -3.50 14.53
CA VAL A 96 7.11 -3.34 14.72
C VAL A 96 6.60 -2.51 13.57
N LEU A 97 5.68 -3.04 12.76
CA LEU A 97 5.07 -2.37 11.62
C LEU A 97 3.58 -2.11 11.88
N MET A 98 3.13 -0.89 11.61
CA MET A 98 1.73 -0.49 11.75
C MET A 98 1.21 0.08 10.44
N LEU A 99 0.11 -0.48 9.94
CA LEU A 99 -0.54 -0.08 8.71
C LEU A 99 -1.97 0.34 9.00
N THR A 100 -2.39 1.48 8.46
CA THR A 100 -3.79 1.87 8.41
C THR A 100 -4.21 1.91 6.95
N VAL A 101 -5.20 1.10 6.59
CA VAL A 101 -5.68 0.92 5.22
C VAL A 101 -7.02 1.61 5.03
N TYR A 102 -7.33 2.01 3.80
CA TYR A 102 -8.60 2.64 3.45
C TYR A 102 -9.79 1.73 3.74
N GLY A 103 -9.67 0.44 3.40
CA GLY A 103 -10.70 -0.56 3.71
C GLY A 103 -11.57 -0.97 2.55
N GLY A 104 -11.05 -0.88 1.32
CA GLY A 104 -11.77 -1.35 0.15
C GLY A 104 -12.15 -2.84 0.24
N PRO A 105 -13.09 -3.29 -0.61
CA PRO A 105 -13.57 -4.67 -0.64
C PRO A 105 -12.48 -5.72 -0.90
N ASP A 106 -11.26 -5.31 -1.28
CA ASP A 106 -10.10 -6.17 -1.50
C ASP A 106 -8.97 -6.02 -0.46
N GLU A 107 -9.07 -5.07 0.47
CA GLU A 107 -8.00 -4.70 1.40
C GLU A 107 -8.30 -5.05 2.86
N SER A 108 -9.47 -5.64 3.13
CA SER A 108 -9.89 -5.91 4.51
C SER A 108 -8.83 -6.74 5.25
N PRO A 109 -8.48 -6.37 6.50
CA PRO A 109 -7.55 -7.12 7.33
C PRO A 109 -7.98 -8.58 7.57
N ARG A 110 -9.27 -8.88 7.39
CA ARG A 110 -9.85 -10.22 7.57
C ARG A 110 -9.68 -11.15 6.37
N TYR A 111 -9.23 -10.65 5.23
CA TYR A 111 -9.19 -11.47 4.03
C TYR A 111 -7.99 -12.42 4.05
N PRO A 112 -8.19 -13.71 3.73
CA PRO A 112 -7.12 -14.69 3.70
C PRO A 112 -5.92 -14.26 2.86
N LYS A 113 -6.14 -13.62 1.70
CA LYS A 113 -5.06 -13.10 0.84
C LYS A 113 -4.20 -12.05 1.56
N THR A 114 -4.83 -11.12 2.27
CA THR A 114 -4.15 -10.06 3.03
C THR A 114 -3.35 -10.65 4.18
N ILE A 115 -3.96 -11.57 4.93
CA ILE A 115 -3.32 -12.22 6.08
C ILE A 115 -2.11 -13.02 5.63
N ARG A 116 -2.21 -13.79 4.53
CA ARG A 116 -1.07 -14.57 4.00
C ARG A 116 0.11 -13.68 3.63
N GLN A 117 -0.14 -12.57 2.96
CA GLN A 117 0.90 -11.61 2.59
C GLN A 117 1.54 -10.96 3.82
N ALA A 118 0.73 -10.59 4.81
CA ALA A 118 1.22 -10.07 6.09
C ALA A 118 2.08 -11.11 6.85
N VAL A 119 1.65 -12.37 6.90
CA VAL A 119 2.41 -13.48 7.53
C VAL A 119 3.74 -13.70 6.81
N HIS A 120 3.74 -13.68 5.48
CA HIS A 120 4.96 -13.83 4.71
C HIS A 120 5.96 -12.72 5.01
N MET A 121 5.53 -11.46 4.96
CA MET A 121 6.35 -10.30 5.33
C MET A 121 6.86 -10.40 6.77
N PHE A 122 6.00 -10.81 7.70
CA PHE A 122 6.33 -10.99 9.10
C PHE A 122 7.49 -11.98 9.30
N LYS A 123 7.43 -13.12 8.63
CA LYS A 123 8.48 -14.15 8.70
C LYS A 123 9.74 -13.75 7.94
N LYS A 124 9.60 -13.28 6.70
CA LYS A 124 10.71 -12.91 5.81
C LYS A 124 11.62 -11.85 6.45
N TYR A 125 11.03 -10.90 7.17
CA TYR A 125 11.74 -9.77 7.76
C TYR A 125 11.96 -9.85 9.27
N ASP A 126 11.68 -11.01 9.88
CA ASP A 126 11.81 -11.23 11.32
C ASP A 126 11.15 -10.09 12.13
N ILE A 127 9.91 -9.77 11.76
CA ILE A 127 9.11 -8.73 12.41
C ILE A 127 8.64 -9.26 13.77
N ASP A 128 8.66 -8.42 14.80
CA ASP A 128 8.15 -8.76 16.12
C ASP A 128 6.63 -8.61 16.20
N ALA A 129 6.10 -7.55 15.58
CA ALA A 129 4.66 -7.34 15.45
C ALA A 129 4.27 -6.62 14.17
N PHE A 130 3.20 -7.10 13.55
CA PHE A 130 2.55 -6.49 12.41
C PHE A 130 1.11 -6.16 12.79
N TYR A 131 0.74 -4.91 12.61
CA TYR A 131 -0.62 -4.42 12.86
C TYR A 131 -1.18 -3.81 11.58
N MET A 132 -2.41 -4.18 11.24
CA MET A 132 -3.15 -3.57 10.16
C MET A 132 -4.55 -3.22 10.64
N SER A 133 -4.93 -1.96 10.53
CA SER A 133 -6.24 -1.46 10.92
C SER A 133 -6.95 -0.80 9.74
N VAL A 134 -8.27 -0.85 9.76
CA VAL A 134 -9.14 -0.12 8.83
C VAL A 134 -10.14 0.68 9.64
N ALA A 135 -10.49 1.87 9.16
CA ALA A 135 -11.54 2.67 9.79
C ALA A 135 -12.91 1.95 9.68
N ALA A 136 -13.68 1.94 10.76
CA ALA A 136 -15.04 1.41 10.72
C ALA A 136 -15.95 2.27 9.80
N PRO A 137 -17.00 1.69 9.18
CA PRO A 137 -17.96 2.45 8.39
C PRO A 137 -18.53 3.66 9.15
N GLY A 138 -18.71 4.79 8.46
CA GLY A 138 -19.21 6.03 9.05
C GLY A 138 -18.15 6.86 9.80
N LYS A 139 -16.86 6.50 9.70
CA LYS A 139 -15.72 7.26 10.24
C LYS A 139 -14.86 7.96 9.18
N SER A 140 -15.38 8.14 7.96
CA SER A 140 -14.69 8.79 6.82
C SER A 140 -14.11 10.17 7.13
N ILE A 141 -14.83 11.01 7.89
CA ILE A 141 -14.36 12.35 8.34
C ILE A 141 -13.06 12.28 9.18
N SER A 142 -12.84 11.16 9.86
CA SER A 142 -11.63 10.84 10.64
C SER A 142 -10.67 9.91 9.91
N ASN A 143 -10.95 9.55 8.66
CA ASN A 143 -10.13 8.65 7.88
C ASN A 143 -8.83 9.36 7.47
N LYS A 144 -7.75 9.02 8.18
CA LYS A 144 -6.42 9.59 7.95
C LYS A 144 -5.93 9.35 6.52
N VAL A 145 -6.42 8.28 5.89
CA VAL A 145 -6.15 7.92 4.49
C VAL A 145 -6.79 8.94 3.55
N GLU A 146 -8.09 9.25 3.71
CA GLU A 146 -8.80 10.17 2.80
C GLU A 146 -8.21 11.57 2.79
N ARG A 147 -7.79 12.08 3.96
CA ARG A 147 -7.14 13.41 4.04
C ARG A 147 -5.84 13.47 3.26
N ARG A 148 -5.10 12.35 3.17
CA ARG A 148 -3.83 12.26 2.46
C ARG A 148 -4.03 12.09 0.95
N LEU A 149 -5.17 11.56 0.52
CA LEU A 149 -5.55 11.50 -0.89
C LEU A 149 -5.95 12.85 -1.49
N ALA A 150 -6.51 13.76 -0.69
CA ALA A 150 -7.07 15.03 -1.20
C ALA A 150 -6.08 15.90 -1.99
N PRO A 151 -4.80 16.08 -1.58
CA PRO A 151 -3.83 16.81 -2.39
C PRO A 151 -3.51 16.11 -3.71
N LEU A 152 -3.48 14.77 -3.74
CA LEU A 152 -3.16 14.01 -4.95
C LEU A 152 -4.27 14.07 -5.99
N SER A 153 -5.54 14.05 -5.55
CA SER A 153 -6.70 14.09 -6.44
C SER A 153 -6.92 15.47 -7.07
N ARG A 154 -6.69 16.55 -6.30
CA ARG A 154 -6.78 17.93 -6.78
C ARG A 154 -5.90 18.17 -8.02
N GLU A 155 -4.76 17.51 -8.09
CA GLU A 155 -3.74 17.75 -9.11
C GLU A 155 -3.97 16.96 -10.39
N LEU A 156 -4.80 15.92 -10.32
CA LEU A 156 -5.34 15.27 -11.50
C LEU A 156 -6.49 16.07 -12.14
N PHE A 157 -6.95 17.14 -11.50
CA PHE A 157 -8.04 17.95 -12.03
C PHE A 157 -7.64 18.59 -13.37
N GLY A 158 -8.32 18.20 -14.44
CA GLY A 158 -8.05 18.68 -15.80
C GLY A 158 -6.93 17.94 -16.54
N VAL A 159 -6.33 16.91 -15.94
CA VAL A 159 -5.38 16.02 -16.64
C VAL A 159 -6.16 15.12 -17.59
N VAL A 160 -5.89 15.23 -18.89
CA VAL A 160 -6.42 14.33 -19.92
C VAL A 160 -5.32 13.36 -20.31
N LEU A 161 -5.50 12.08 -19.98
CA LEU A 161 -4.59 11.03 -20.41
C LEU A 161 -5.00 10.53 -21.80
N PRO A 162 -4.11 10.60 -22.81
CA PRO A 162 -4.40 9.95 -24.08
C PRO A 162 -4.40 8.43 -23.86
N HIS A 163 -5.43 7.76 -24.40
CA HIS A 163 -5.63 6.33 -24.19
C HIS A 163 -4.95 5.46 -25.26
N ASP A 164 -4.59 6.04 -26.40
CA ASP A 164 -4.03 5.35 -27.57
C ASP A 164 -2.93 6.17 -28.30
N PRO A 165 -1.93 6.75 -27.60
CA PRO A 165 -0.89 7.58 -28.22
C PRO A 165 -0.11 6.86 -29.34
N PHE A 166 -0.06 5.54 -29.33
CA PHE A 166 0.62 4.72 -30.36
C PHE A 166 -0.34 4.04 -31.35
N GLY A 167 -1.64 4.37 -31.29
CA GLY A 167 -2.70 3.75 -32.07
C GLY A 167 -3.60 2.83 -31.24
N SER A 168 -4.73 2.46 -31.85
CA SER A 168 -5.71 1.57 -31.22
C SER A 168 -5.24 0.11 -31.27
N HIS A 169 -5.11 -0.51 -30.11
CA HIS A 169 -4.97 -1.97 -29.95
C HIS A 169 -6.32 -2.65 -29.78
N LEU A 170 -7.43 -1.91 -29.91
CA LEU A 170 -8.79 -2.43 -29.82
C LEU A 170 -9.38 -2.52 -31.23
N ASN A 171 -10.12 -3.58 -31.50
CA ASN A 171 -10.98 -3.66 -32.69
C ASN A 171 -12.32 -2.94 -32.47
N ASP A 172 -13.17 -2.90 -33.49
CA ASP A 172 -14.50 -2.27 -33.46
C ASP A 172 -15.43 -2.85 -32.39
N SER A 173 -15.20 -4.09 -31.97
CA SER A 173 -15.92 -4.75 -30.86
C SER A 173 -15.33 -4.43 -29.49
N GLY A 174 -14.15 -3.81 -29.43
CA GLY A 174 -13.42 -3.54 -28.21
C GLY A 174 -12.56 -4.66 -27.66
N ALA A 175 -12.33 -5.70 -28.45
CA ALA A 175 -11.41 -6.76 -28.10
C ALA A 175 -9.98 -6.32 -28.46
N ILE A 176 -9.02 -6.75 -27.63
CA ILE A 176 -7.61 -6.47 -27.86
C ILE A 176 -7.13 -7.29 -29.04
N VAL A 177 -6.54 -6.61 -30.03
CA VAL A 177 -5.92 -7.23 -31.20
C VAL A 177 -4.40 -7.07 -31.19
N ASP A 178 -3.86 -6.17 -30.35
CA ASP A 178 -2.43 -5.91 -30.24
C ASP A 178 -2.00 -5.69 -28.77
N HIS A 179 -1.51 -6.75 -28.13
CA HIS A 179 -1.06 -6.71 -26.72
C HIS A 179 0.22 -5.89 -26.51
N GLU A 180 1.08 -5.79 -27.52
CA GLU A 180 2.32 -5.00 -27.42
C GLU A 180 1.99 -3.51 -27.43
N MET A 181 1.08 -3.10 -28.31
CA MET A 181 0.58 -1.73 -28.37
C MET A 181 -0.25 -1.36 -27.13
N GLU A 182 -1.07 -2.28 -26.61
CA GLU A 182 -1.75 -2.13 -25.31
C GLU A 182 -0.74 -1.79 -24.19
N THR A 183 0.33 -2.59 -24.08
CA THR A 183 1.39 -2.40 -23.06
C THR A 183 2.04 -1.02 -23.18
N ARG A 184 2.40 -0.60 -24.40
CA ARG A 184 3.01 0.72 -24.65
C ARG A 184 2.06 1.87 -24.32
N ASN A 185 0.77 1.75 -24.64
CA ASN A 185 -0.23 2.76 -24.30
C ASN A 185 -0.41 2.89 -22.77
N PHE A 186 -0.45 1.77 -22.04
CA PHE A 186 -0.50 1.79 -20.57
C PHE A 186 0.74 2.39 -19.94
N GLU A 187 1.93 2.02 -20.44
CA GLU A 187 3.19 2.57 -19.96
C GLU A 187 3.26 4.08 -20.19
N TYR A 188 2.83 4.57 -21.36
CA TYR A 188 2.78 6.01 -21.62
C TYR A 188 1.84 6.74 -20.65
N ALA A 189 0.61 6.26 -20.49
CA ALA A 189 -0.35 6.87 -19.56
C ALA A 189 0.18 6.87 -18.12
N ALA A 190 0.80 5.77 -17.69
CA ALA A 190 1.42 5.68 -16.38
C ALA A 190 2.62 6.64 -16.23
N ASN A 191 3.45 6.80 -17.25
CA ASN A 191 4.58 7.73 -17.22
C ASN A 191 4.14 9.19 -17.13
N VAL A 192 3.06 9.58 -17.83
CA VAL A 192 2.47 10.93 -17.68
C VAL A 192 2.04 11.18 -16.23
N LEU A 193 1.43 10.19 -15.57
CA LEU A 193 1.06 10.28 -14.16
C LEU A 193 2.29 10.32 -13.23
N CYS A 194 3.32 9.52 -13.52
CA CYS A 194 4.58 9.53 -12.78
C CYS A 194 5.25 10.91 -12.85
N GLU A 195 5.35 11.49 -14.04
CA GLU A 195 5.90 12.84 -14.25
C GLU A 195 5.09 13.92 -13.55
N THR A 196 3.77 13.78 -13.54
CA THR A 196 2.88 14.74 -12.88
C THR A 196 3.09 14.69 -11.38
N TRP A 197 2.94 13.53 -10.75
CA TRP A 197 3.03 13.41 -9.29
C TRP A 197 4.44 13.50 -8.72
N SER A 198 5.49 13.10 -9.46
CA SER A 198 6.88 13.21 -8.97
C SER A 198 7.34 14.64 -8.72
N ARG A 199 6.66 15.64 -9.29
CA ARG A 199 6.92 17.06 -9.05
C ARG A 199 6.34 17.57 -7.72
N PHE A 200 5.55 16.74 -7.02
CA PHE A 200 4.85 17.15 -5.83
C PHE A 200 5.65 16.98 -4.55
N VAL A 201 5.39 17.91 -3.64
CA VAL A 201 5.87 17.90 -2.27
C VAL A 201 4.66 18.07 -1.36
N ILE A 202 4.39 17.07 -0.52
CA ILE A 202 3.28 17.10 0.44
C ILE A 202 3.87 17.22 1.84
N ASP A 203 3.51 18.28 2.56
CA ASP A 203 4.03 18.60 3.89
C ASP A 203 5.57 18.65 3.97
N GLY A 204 6.23 19.13 2.91
CA GLY A 204 7.69 19.19 2.84
C GLY A 204 8.36 17.86 2.46
N HIS A 205 7.60 16.80 2.19
CA HIS A 205 8.13 15.50 1.75
C HIS A 205 7.86 15.24 0.27
N PRO A 206 8.86 14.73 -0.49
CA PRO A 206 8.68 14.42 -1.90
C PRO A 206 7.71 13.24 -2.10
N VAL A 207 6.98 13.30 -3.21
CA VAL A 207 6.17 12.18 -3.70
C VAL A 207 7.03 11.34 -4.66
N VAL A 208 7.23 10.07 -4.33
CA VAL A 208 7.92 9.09 -5.18
C VAL A 208 6.87 8.32 -5.97
N VAL A 209 7.00 8.26 -7.29
CA VAL A 209 6.03 7.55 -8.14
C VAL A 209 6.75 6.64 -9.12
N GLU A 210 6.29 5.40 -9.25
CA GLU A 210 6.87 4.40 -10.15
C GLU A 210 5.77 3.67 -10.95
N TYR A 211 6.02 3.48 -12.25
CA TYR A 211 5.28 2.51 -13.05
C TYR A 211 5.83 1.11 -12.78
N VAL A 212 4.96 0.16 -12.39
CA VAL A 212 5.37 -1.18 -11.99
C VAL A 212 4.70 -2.22 -12.89
N ALA A 213 5.47 -2.75 -13.85
CA ALA A 213 5.01 -3.83 -14.73
C ALA A 213 5.02 -5.23 -14.05
N HIS A 214 5.61 -5.34 -12.86
CA HIS A 214 5.85 -6.63 -12.20
C HIS A 214 4.59 -7.19 -11.55
N LYS A 215 4.46 -8.51 -11.60
CA LYS A 215 3.38 -9.26 -10.97
C LYS A 215 3.76 -9.62 -9.54
N GLY A 216 2.84 -9.44 -8.59
CA GLY A 216 2.98 -10.03 -7.26
C GLY A 216 2.79 -11.54 -7.32
N GLU A 217 3.14 -12.26 -6.26
CA GLU A 217 2.86 -13.69 -6.15
C GLU A 217 1.81 -13.93 -5.07
N ASP A 218 0.76 -14.68 -5.42
CA ASP A 218 -0.20 -15.14 -4.43
C ASP A 218 0.38 -16.31 -3.64
N LEU A 219 0.30 -16.19 -2.33
CA LEU A 219 0.92 -17.15 -1.42
C LEU A 219 -0.09 -18.20 -0.94
N ASN A 220 0.45 -19.38 -0.64
CA ASN A 220 -0.29 -20.49 -0.04
C ASN A 220 -0.56 -20.25 1.45
N PHE A 221 -1.53 -21.00 1.98
CA PHE A 221 -1.89 -20.91 3.39
C PHE A 221 -0.77 -21.45 4.29
N GLU A 222 -0.60 -20.79 5.42
CA GLU A 222 0.33 -21.19 6.47
C GLU A 222 -0.20 -22.39 7.27
N ASN A 223 0.69 -23.07 8.01
CA ASN A 223 0.32 -24.10 8.97
C ASN A 223 -0.70 -23.54 10.00
N SER A 224 -1.82 -24.26 10.19
CA SER A 224 -2.93 -23.87 11.06
C SER A 224 -2.53 -23.65 12.53
N ILE A 225 -1.53 -24.39 13.02
CA ILE A 225 -1.03 -24.25 14.40
C ILE A 225 -0.32 -22.90 14.55
N TRP A 226 0.57 -22.56 13.62
CA TRP A 226 1.27 -21.28 13.63
C TRP A 226 0.27 -20.13 13.55
N TYR A 227 -0.70 -20.23 12.63
CA TYR A 227 -1.75 -19.22 12.49
C TYR A 227 -2.47 -18.96 13.81
N THR A 228 -2.90 -20.02 14.50
CA THR A 228 -3.65 -19.92 15.75
C THR A 228 -2.83 -19.30 16.89
N ASN A 229 -1.51 -19.49 16.89
CA ASN A 229 -0.64 -18.95 17.91
C ASN A 229 -0.28 -17.48 17.70
N HIS A 230 -0.21 -17.04 16.44
CA HIS A 230 0.36 -15.74 16.07
C HIS A 230 -0.66 -14.72 15.58
N VAL A 231 -1.74 -15.15 14.94
CA VAL A 231 -2.69 -14.28 14.26
C VAL A 231 -3.90 -14.01 15.14
N ARG A 232 -4.25 -12.73 15.27
CA ARG A 232 -5.50 -12.24 15.85
C ARG A 232 -6.16 -11.34 14.84
N GLU A 233 -7.37 -11.66 14.44
CA GLU A 233 -8.08 -10.91 13.41
C GLU A 233 -9.51 -10.59 13.82
N SER A 234 -10.02 -9.51 13.26
CA SER A 234 -11.40 -9.07 13.38
C SER A 234 -11.81 -8.40 12.07
N GLN A 235 -13.06 -7.95 11.99
CA GLN A 235 -13.56 -7.21 10.83
C GLN A 235 -12.67 -6.00 10.46
N TYR A 236 -12.05 -5.34 11.44
CA TYR A 236 -11.37 -4.06 11.25
C TYR A 236 -9.89 -4.05 11.64
N PHE A 237 -9.35 -5.19 12.06
CA PHE A 237 -8.01 -5.25 12.62
C PHE A 237 -7.37 -6.62 12.41
N LEU A 238 -6.09 -6.61 12.04
CA LEU A 238 -5.20 -7.76 11.99
C LEU A 238 -3.99 -7.46 12.87
N GLN A 239 -3.65 -8.43 13.71
CA GLN A 239 -2.47 -8.44 14.56
C GLN A 239 -1.74 -9.76 14.34
N ILE A 240 -0.43 -9.67 14.11
CA ILE A 240 0.48 -10.80 14.06
C ILE A 240 1.65 -10.47 14.99
N VAL A 241 1.90 -11.30 16.00
CA VAL A 241 2.96 -11.02 17.01
C VAL A 241 3.79 -12.28 17.25
N LYS A 242 5.09 -12.10 17.48
CA LYS A 242 5.98 -13.21 17.89
C LYS A 242 5.49 -13.81 19.22
N CYS A 243 5.58 -15.12 19.33
CA CYS A 243 5.35 -15.79 20.61
C CYS A 243 6.64 -15.77 21.46
N GLY A 244 6.55 -16.22 22.70
CA GLY A 244 7.72 -16.38 23.58
C GLY A 244 8.50 -17.69 23.35
N ASP A 245 8.02 -18.57 22.47
CA ASP A 245 8.64 -19.87 22.22
C ASP A 245 9.78 -19.72 21.21
N ILE A 246 11.01 -19.94 21.69
CA ILE A 246 12.24 -19.85 20.89
C ILE A 246 12.35 -20.93 19.80
N SER A 247 11.58 -22.02 19.92
CA SER A 247 11.50 -23.04 18.86
C SER A 247 10.62 -22.59 17.69
N CYS A 248 9.75 -21.59 17.92
CA CYS A 248 8.83 -21.06 16.93
C CYS A 248 9.29 -19.70 16.37
N CYS A 249 9.71 -18.77 17.22
CA CYS A 249 10.09 -17.40 16.85
C CYS A 249 11.49 -17.05 17.33
N ALA A 250 12.22 -16.27 16.55
CA ALA A 250 13.45 -15.63 17.01
C ALA A 250 13.14 -14.67 18.18
N PRO A 251 14.13 -14.35 19.04
CA PRO A 251 13.96 -13.36 20.10
C PRO A 251 13.38 -12.04 19.57
N MET A 252 12.51 -11.41 20.37
CA MET A 252 12.00 -10.08 20.03
C MET A 252 13.14 -9.07 20.00
N ARG A 253 13.17 -8.25 18.96
CA ARG A 253 14.11 -7.13 18.77
C ARG A 253 13.61 -5.83 19.41
N SER A 254 12.33 -5.76 19.78
CA SER A 254 11.63 -4.61 20.32
C SER A 254 11.22 -4.81 21.79
N ASN A 255 11.01 -3.69 22.48
CA ASN A 255 10.47 -3.65 23.84
C ASN A 255 8.92 -3.70 23.85
N LEU A 256 8.29 -4.28 22.82
CA LEU A 256 6.84 -4.24 22.65
C LEU A 256 6.08 -4.80 23.86
N LYS A 257 6.59 -5.89 24.45
CA LYS A 257 6.01 -6.52 25.65
C LYS A 257 5.97 -5.61 26.88
N ASN A 258 6.78 -4.55 26.92
CA ASN A 258 6.77 -3.59 28.01
C ASN A 258 5.62 -2.59 27.88
N VAL A 259 5.03 -2.47 26.68
CA VAL A 259 3.96 -1.51 26.35
C VAL A 259 2.63 -2.22 26.14
N LEU A 260 2.66 -3.37 25.46
CA LEU A 260 1.51 -4.24 25.19
C LEU A 260 1.83 -5.63 25.77
N PRO A 261 1.54 -5.87 27.06
CA PRO A 261 1.80 -7.14 27.71
C PRO A 261 0.92 -8.28 27.19
#